data_AF-A0A1I0KH53-F1
#
_entry.id   AF-A0A1I0KH53-F1
#
_cell.length_a   1.000
_cell.length_b   1.000
_cell.length_c   1.000
_cell.angle_alpha   90.00
_cell.angle_beta   90.00
_cell.angle_gamma   90.00
#
_symmetry.space_group_name_H-M   'P 1'
#
loop_
_entity.id
_entity.type
_entity.pdbx_description
1 polymer ?
#
loop_
_entity_poly.entity_id
_entity_poly.type
_entity_poly.pdbx_seq_one_letter_code
_entity_poly.pdbx_strand_id
1 'polypeptide(L)' 'MPNNTGVTLLRVERARQKLYQAQKRYGFFTHPKVVKQSVILDELLNEYNGAAQASVQSSVTAQCL' A
#
# COMPACT_ATOMS: atom_id res chain seq x y z
N MET A 1 11.69 15.25 14.97
CA MET A 1 12.11 14.65 13.68
C MET A 1 11.14 15.12 12.61
N PRO A 2 11.60 15.72 11.50
CA PRO A 2 10.69 16.21 10.48
C PRO A 2 9.97 14.99 9.88
N ASN A 3 8.65 15.01 10.02
CA ASN A 3 7.78 13.86 9.85
C ASN A 3 7.61 13.57 8.34
N ASN A 4 8.48 12.72 7.79
CA ASN A 4 8.50 12.33 6.37
C ASN A 4 7.23 11.55 5.95
N THR A 5 6.36 11.20 6.91
CA THR A 5 5.07 10.53 6.69
C THR A 5 4.15 11.32 5.78
N GLY A 6 4.19 12.65 5.77
CA GLY A 6 3.30 13.47 4.94
C GLY A 6 3.52 13.24 3.44
N VAL A 7 4.78 13.13 3.01
CA VAL A 7 5.13 12.86 1.61
C VAL A 7 4.76 11.43 1.23
N THR A 8 5.03 10.46 2.10
CA THR A 8 4.67 9.06 1.87
C THR A 8 3.16 8.86 1.82
N LEU A 9 2.39 9.52 2.70
CA LEU A 9 0.92 9.48 2.71
C LEU A 9 0.32 10.04 1.40
N LEU A 10 0.87 11.15 0.88
CA LEU A 10 0.45 11.69 -0.41
C LEU A 10 0.74 10.72 -1.57
N ARG A 11 1.85 9.98 -1.51
CA ARG A 11 2.18 8.94 -2.50
C ARG A 11 1.20 7.77 -2.42
N VAL A 12 0.88 7.30 -1.21
CA VAL A 12 -0.12 6.25 -0.96
C VAL A 12 -1.49 6.65 -1.52
N GLU A 13 -1.97 7.86 -1.22
CA GLU A 13 -3.29 8.30 -1.67
C GLU A 13 -3.36 8.43 -3.20
N ARG A 14 -2.30 8.93 -3.84
CA ARG A 14 -2.22 8.95 -5.32
C ARG A 14 -2.20 7.55 -5.93
N ALA A 15 -1.47 6.61 -5.35
CA ALA A 15 -1.45 5.22 -5.84
C ALA A 15 -2.81 4.55 -5.65
N ARG A 16 -3.48 4.81 -4.54
CA ARG A 16 -4.83 4.32 -4.24
C ARG A 16 -5.86 4.81 -5.27
N GLN A 17 -5.83 6.10 -5.62
CA GLN A 17 -6.70 6.65 -6.67
C GLN A 17 -6.43 6.03 -8.04
N LYS A 18 -5.16 5.80 -8.40
CA LYS A 18 -4.79 5.14 -9.66
C LYS A 18 -5.26 3.70 -9.72
N LEU A 19 -5.15 2.95 -8.63
CA LEU A 19 -5.67 1.59 -8.54
C LEU A 19 -7.19 1.57 -8.71
N TYR A 20 -7.91 2.46 -8.03
CA TYR A 20 -9.36 2.58 -8.16
C TYR A 20 -9.80 2.88 -9.61
N GLN A 21 -9.12 3.81 -10.27
CA GLN A 21 -9.39 4.12 -11.69
C GLN A 21 -9.08 2.93 -12.60
N ALA A 22 -7.99 2.20 -12.35
CA ALA A 22 -7.64 1.00 -13.11
C ALA A 22 -8.68 -0.10 -12.91
N GLN A 23 -9.14 -0.33 -11.69
CA GLN A 23 -10.19 -1.30 -11.37
C GLN A 23 -11.51 -0.95 -12.06
N LYS A 24 -11.91 0.33 -12.03
CA LYS A 24 -13.11 0.81 -12.72
C LYS A 24 -13.04 0.63 -14.24
N ARG A 25 -11.85 0.75 -14.83
CA ARG A 25 -11.66 0.68 -16.29
C ARG A 25 -11.51 -0.74 -16.82
N TYR A 26 -10.82 -1.62 -16.10
CA TYR A 26 -10.44 -2.95 -16.58
C TYR A 26 -11.11 -4.11 -15.85
N GLY A 27 -11.92 -3.81 -14.82
CA GLY A 27 -12.44 -4.81 -13.89
C GLY A 27 -11.45 -5.07 -12.75
N PHE A 28 -11.73 -6.09 -11.93
CA PHE A 28 -10.91 -6.46 -10.79
C PHE A 28 -9.55 -7.06 -11.21
N PHE A 29 -8.88 -7.82 -10.34
CA PHE A 29 -7.52 -8.37 -10.50
C PHE A 29 -7.27 -9.25 -11.75
N THR A 30 -8.20 -9.30 -12.69
CA THR A 30 -8.10 -9.94 -14.01
C THR A 30 -7.18 -9.19 -14.97
N HIS A 31 -6.90 -7.89 -14.76
CA HIS A 31 -6.04 -7.13 -15.68
C HIS A 31 -4.63 -6.90 -15.10
N PRO A 32 -3.54 -7.18 -15.86
CA PRO A 32 -2.15 -7.03 -15.39
C PRO A 32 -1.82 -5.63 -14.87
N LYS A 33 -2.46 -4.61 -15.45
CA LYS A 33 -2.32 -3.21 -15.03
C LYS A 33 -2.89 -2.95 -13.63
N VAL A 34 -3.98 -3.63 -13.24
CA VAL A 34 -4.58 -3.52 -11.90
C VAL A 34 -3.66 -4.16 -10.88
N VAL A 35 -3.14 -5.36 -11.19
CA VAL A 35 -2.17 -6.08 -10.34
C VAL A 35 -0.89 -5.27 -10.14
N LYS A 36 -0.35 -4.68 -11.22
CA LYS A 36 0.85 -3.83 -11.09
C LYS A 36 0.60 -2.59 -10.22
N GLN A 37 -0.59 -2.00 -10.30
CA GLN A 37 -0.93 -0.86 -9.45
C GLN A 37 -1.17 -1.27 -7.99
N SER A 38 -1.67 -2.48 -7.71
CA SER A 38 -1.82 -2.96 -6.33
C SER A 38 -0.47 -3.20 -5.67
N VAL A 39 0.48 -3.82 -6.38
CA VAL A 39 1.85 -4.01 -5.88
C VAL A 39 2.51 -2.68 -5.51
N ILE A 40 2.37 -1.65 -6.36
CA ILE A 40 2.90 -0.31 -6.08
C ILE A 40 2.24 0.31 -4.83
N LEU A 41 0.93 0.11 -4.66
CA LEU A 41 0.23 0.60 -3.48
C LEU A 41 0.71 -0.13 -2.22
N ASP A 42 0.89 -1.44 -2.28
CA ASP A 42 1.38 -2.26 -1.17
C ASP A 42 2.81 -1.91 -0.76
N GLU A 43 3.69 -1.65 -1.73
CA GLU A 43 5.06 -1.16 -1.45
C GLU A 43 5.04 0.19 -0.72
N LEU A 44 4.19 1.13 -1.17
CA LEU A 44 4.05 2.43 -0.52
C LEU A 44 3.42 2.33 0.88
N LEU A 45 2.48 1.40 1.05
CA LEU A 45 1.90 1.11 2.36
C LEU A 45 2.93 0.45 3.28
N ASN A 46 3.80 -0.43 2.77
CA ASN A 46 4.90 -1.00 3.54
C ASN A 46 5.97 0.04 3.87
N GLU A 47 6.23 1.02 3.00
CA GLU A 47 7.12 2.15 3.29
C GLU A 47 6.52 3.04 4.41
N TYR A 48 5.23 3.32 4.33
CA TYR A 48 4.49 4.09 5.34
C TYR A 48 4.40 3.34 6.68
N ASN A 49 4.00 2.06 6.63
CA ASN A 49 3.87 1.21 7.80
C ASN A 49 5.22 0.85 8.38
N GLY A 50 6.27 0.63 7.59
CA GLY A 50 7.63 0.39 8.08
C GLY A 50 8.18 1.58 8.87
N ALA A 51 7.83 2.80 8.46
CA ALA A 51 8.10 4.00 9.25
C ALA A 51 7.25 4.09 10.55
N ALA A 52 6.09 3.43 10.59
CA ALA A 52 5.20 3.37 11.75
C ALA A 52 5.40 2.12 12.64
N GLN A 53 6.01 1.04 12.12
CA GLN A 53 6.08 -0.30 12.71
C GLN A 53 7.38 -0.60 13.45
N ALA A 54 8.30 0.37 13.58
CA ALA A 54 9.35 0.32 14.61
C ALA A 54 8.78 0.18 16.05
N SER A 55 7.45 0.20 16.22
CA SER A 55 6.77 0.04 17.50
C SER A 55 5.70 -1.07 17.59
N VAL A 56 5.41 -1.90 16.55
CA VAL A 56 4.22 -2.81 16.61
C VAL A 56 4.42 -4.25 16.07
N GLN A 57 5.61 -4.67 15.64
CA GLN A 57 5.79 -5.95 14.92
C GLN A 57 5.78 -7.28 15.71
N SER A 58 5.16 -7.41 16.89
CA SER A 58 5.17 -8.69 17.65
C SER A 58 3.91 -9.56 17.59
N SER A 59 2.80 -9.17 16.93
CA SER A 59 1.51 -9.87 17.19
C SER A 59 0.95 -10.80 16.09
N VAL A 60 1.32 -10.70 14.82
CA VAL A 60 0.56 -11.39 13.73
C VAL A 60 1.19 -12.67 13.15
N THR A 61 2.36 -13.10 13.63
CA THR A 61 3.02 -14.35 13.17
C THR A 61 2.62 -15.62 13.92
N ALA A 62 1.43 -15.67 14.56
CA ALA A 62 0.99 -16.82 15.37
C ALA A 62 -0.36 -17.44 14.96
N GLN A 63 -0.88 -17.17 13.75
CA GLN A 63 -2.20 -17.69 13.35
C GLN A 63 -2.24 -18.34 11.96
N CYS A 64 -1.13 -18.91 11.52
CA CYS A 64 -1.12 -19.92 10.46
C CYS A 64 -0.30 -21.13 10.90
N LEU A 65 -0.92 -21.98 11.72
CA LEU A 65 -0.64 -23.42 11.83
C LEU A 65 -1.97 -24.15 11.83
#